data_AF-A0A259RV51-F1
#
_entry.id   AF-A0A259RV51-F1
#
_cell.length_a   1.000
_cell.length_b   1.000
_cell.length_c   1.000
_cell.angle_alpha   90.00
_cell.angle_beta   90.00
_cell.angle_gamma   90.00
#
_symmetry.space_group_name_H-M   'P 1'
#
loop_
_entity.id
_entity.type
_entity.pdbx_description
1 polymer ?
#
loop_
_entity_poly.entity_id
_entity_poly.type
_entity_poly.pdbx_seq_one_letter_code
_entity_poly.pdbx_strand_id
1 'polypeptide(L)'
;LATDVAEWLVKNRVPFREAHEISGSLVRACEQRGIGLEDADDALLAEVSPHLTPAVREVLTIEGSVASRDGAGGTASVRVAEQRTELVARAQAAAHALGM
;
A
#
# COMPACT_ATOMS: atom_id res chain seq x y z
N LEU A 1 -4.44 1.94 -5.64
CA LEU A 1 -4.79 2.92 -4.59
C LEU A 1 -6.08 2.55 -3.85
N ALA A 2 -7.21 2.26 -4.50
CA ALA A 2 -8.42 1.82 -3.78
C ALA A 2 -8.20 0.57 -2.89
N THR A 3 -7.50 -0.44 -3.41
CA THR A 3 -7.10 -1.62 -2.61
C THR A 3 -6.20 -1.23 -1.44
N ASP A 4 -5.28 -0.29 -1.64
CA ASP A 4 -4.40 0.22 -0.58
C ASP A 4 -5.19 0.88 0.55
N VAL A 5 -6.27 1.62 0.24
CA VAL A 5 -7.20 2.18 1.25
C VAL A 5 -7.84 1.06 2.09
N ALA A 6 -8.34 0.01 1.44
CA ALA A 6 -8.97 -1.10 2.15
C ALA A 6 -7.96 -1.82 3.07
N GLU A 7 -6.74 -2.06 2.60
CA GLU A 7 -5.70 -2.68 3.43
C GLU A 7 -5.21 -1.76 4.55
N TRP A 8 -5.12 -0.45 4.31
CA TRP A 8 -4.81 0.53 5.35
C TRP A 8 -5.88 0.53 6.45
N LEU A 9 -7.16 0.45 6.10
CA LEU A 9 -8.25 0.30 7.06
C LEU A 9 -8.14 -1.01 7.86
N VAL A 10 -7.81 -2.12 7.20
CA VAL A 10 -7.58 -3.42 7.88
C VAL A 10 -6.40 -3.35 8.84
N LYS A 11 -5.28 -2.71 8.46
CA LYS A 11 -4.14 -2.46 9.35
C LYS A 11 -4.56 -1.64 10.57
N ASN A 12 -5.52 -0.72 10.40
CA ASN A 12 -6.15 0.07 11.46
C ASN A 12 -7.34 -0.62 12.16
N ARG A 13 -7.40 -1.96 12.11
CA ARG A 13 -8.36 -2.81 12.83
C ARG A 13 -9.81 -2.75 12.34
N VAL A 14 -10.07 -2.21 11.16
CA VAL A 14 -11.39 -2.33 10.51
C VAL A 14 -11.52 -3.74 9.91
N PRO A 15 -12.63 -4.47 10.15
CA PRO A 15 -12.85 -5.77 9.54
C PRO A 15 -12.78 -5.71 8.00
N PHE A 16 -12.20 -6.73 7.36
CA PHE A 16 -11.96 -6.73 5.92
C PHE A 16 -13.19 -6.40 5.06
N ARG A 17 -14.36 -6.96 5.41
CA ARG A 17 -15.62 -6.68 4.69
C ARG A 17 -15.96 -5.19 4.74
N GLU A 18 -15.92 -4.60 5.93
CA GLU A 18 -16.24 -3.20 6.16
C GLU A 18 -15.19 -2.29 5.48
N ALA A 19 -13.91 -2.62 5.58
CA ALA A 19 -12.84 -1.90 4.89
C ALA A 19 -13.02 -1.87 3.36
N HIS A 20 -13.42 -3.01 2.77
CA HIS A 20 -13.72 -3.10 1.35
C HIS A 20 -14.96 -2.27 0.96
N GLU A 21 -16.00 -2.27 1.79
CA GLU A 21 -17.21 -1.45 1.58
C GLU A 21 -16.91 0.05 1.67
N ILE A 22 -16.14 0.48 2.68
CA ILE A 22 -15.68 1.87 2.86
C ILE A 22 -14.85 2.32 1.66
N SER A 23 -13.85 1.53 1.24
CA SER A 23 -13.03 1.85 0.07
C SER A 23 -13.87 1.99 -1.20
N GLY A 24 -14.81 1.07 -1.43
CA GLY A 24 -15.74 1.16 -2.56
C GLY A 24 -16.64 2.40 -2.51
N SER A 25 -17.09 2.81 -1.32
CA SER A 25 -17.84 4.05 -1.14
C SER A 25 -17.00 5.30 -1.42
N LEU A 26 -15.74 5.32 -1.01
CA LEU A 26 -14.82 6.42 -1.31
C LEU A 26 -14.58 6.55 -2.82
N VAL A 27 -14.35 5.43 -3.52
CA VAL A 27 -14.20 5.41 -4.98
C VAL A 27 -15.42 6.02 -5.66
N ARG A 28 -16.63 5.55 -5.32
CA ARG A 28 -17.87 6.09 -5.89
C ARG A 28 -18.03 7.60 -5.62
N ALA A 29 -17.69 8.05 -4.41
CA ALA A 29 -17.84 9.45 -4.03
C ALA A 29 -16.86 10.37 -4.80
N CYS A 30 -15.64 9.88 -5.08
CA CYS A 30 -14.65 10.56 -5.91
C CYS A 30 -15.07 10.57 -7.39
N GLU A 31 -15.55 9.44 -7.92
CA GLU A 31 -16.06 9.34 -9.29
C GLU A 31 -17.21 10.31 -9.55
N GLN A 32 -18.16 10.44 -8.61
CA GLN A 32 -19.27 11.40 -8.70
C GLN A 32 -18.80 12.86 -8.74
N ARG A 33 -17.65 13.17 -8.15
CA ARG A 33 -17.04 14.50 -8.11
C ARG A 33 -16.02 14.72 -9.24
N GLY A 34 -15.66 13.68 -9.99
CA GLY A 34 -14.68 13.74 -11.07
C GLY A 34 -13.24 13.95 -10.60
N ILE A 35 -12.90 13.48 -9.38
CA ILE A 35 -11.59 13.65 -8.76
C ILE A 35 -10.88 12.31 -8.54
N GLY A 36 -9.55 12.35 -8.35
CA GLY A 36 -8.77 11.20 -7.90
C GLY A 36 -9.03 10.86 -6.42
N LEU A 37 -8.57 9.69 -5.97
CA LEU A 37 -8.65 9.33 -4.55
C LEU A 37 -7.73 10.22 -3.70
N GLU A 38 -6.57 10.56 -4.24
CA GLU A 38 -5.57 11.46 -3.68
C GLU A 38 -6.10 12.89 -3.45
N ASP A 39 -7.13 13.29 -4.20
CA ASP A 39 -7.76 14.61 -4.14
C ASP A 39 -8.93 14.66 -3.14
N ALA A 40 -9.28 13.54 -2.50
CA ALA A 40 -10.33 13.52 -1.48
C ALA A 40 -9.91 14.34 -0.26
N ASP A 41 -10.66 15.41 0.03
CA ASP A 41 -10.42 16.27 1.20
C ASP A 41 -10.92 15.62 2.51
N ASP A 42 -10.58 16.23 3.65
CA ASP A 42 -10.92 15.67 4.97
C ASP A 42 -12.44 15.57 5.19
N ALA A 43 -13.20 16.49 4.58
CA ALA A 43 -14.66 16.50 4.67
C ALA A 43 -15.25 15.29 3.95
N LEU A 44 -14.79 15.00 2.73
CA LEU A 44 -15.20 13.84 1.94
C LEU A 44 -14.80 12.52 2.60
N LEU A 45 -13.57 12.45 3.13
CA LEU A 45 -13.12 11.25 3.86
C LEU A 45 -14.03 10.97 5.07
N ALA A 46 -14.33 12.01 5.87
CA ALA A 46 -15.21 11.90 7.03
C ALA A 46 -16.69 11.63 6.66
N GLU A 47 -17.16 12.14 5.53
CA GLU A 47 -18.49 11.84 4.96
C GLU A 47 -18.63 10.34 4.66
N VAL A 48 -17.56 9.72 4.13
CA VAL A 48 -17.57 8.30 3.76
C VAL A 48 -17.42 7.39 4.98
N SER A 49 -16.49 7.69 5.89
CA SER A 49 -16.31 6.89 7.11
C SER A 49 -15.47 7.62 8.17
N PRO A 50 -15.83 7.53 9.47
CA PRO A 50 -14.97 8.04 10.54
C PRO A 50 -13.62 7.32 10.65
N HIS A 51 -13.47 6.14 10.02
CA HIS A 51 -12.20 5.41 9.98
C HIS A 51 -11.21 5.97 8.95
N LEU A 52 -11.67 6.77 7.98
CA LEU A 52 -10.81 7.41 6.98
C LEU A 52 -10.22 8.70 7.55
N THR A 53 -9.17 8.58 8.33
CA THR A 53 -8.42 9.75 8.81
C THR A 53 -7.53 10.32 7.70
N PRO A 54 -7.05 11.57 7.81
CA PRO A 54 -6.15 12.18 6.84
C PRO A 54 -4.89 11.34 6.53
N ALA A 55 -4.46 10.49 7.47
CA ALA A 55 -3.31 9.59 7.30
C ALA A 55 -3.49 8.52 6.22
N VAL A 56 -4.73 8.26 5.75
CA VAL A 56 -4.95 7.37 4.60
C VAL A 56 -4.23 7.85 3.34
N ARG A 57 -3.95 9.16 3.21
CA ARG A 57 -3.21 9.73 2.09
C ARG A 57 -1.78 9.20 1.97
N GLU A 58 -1.20 8.67 3.04
CA GLU A 58 0.11 8.00 3.01
C GLU A 58 0.14 6.82 2.03
N VAL A 59 -1.01 6.19 1.74
CA VAL A 59 -1.11 5.08 0.78
C VAL A 59 -1.79 5.48 -0.54
N LEU A 60 -2.10 6.77 -0.72
CA LEU A 60 -2.73 7.32 -1.94
C LEU A 60 -1.71 7.94 -2.90
N THR A 61 -0.45 7.55 -2.79
CA THR A 61 0.61 7.86 -3.76
C THR A 61 1.22 6.56 -4.28
N ILE A 62 1.89 6.60 -5.43
CA ILE A 62 2.60 5.42 -5.96
C ILE A 62 3.70 5.01 -4.98
N GLU A 63 4.47 5.98 -4.50
CA GLU A 63 5.55 5.79 -3.54
C GLU A 63 5.04 5.19 -2.23
N GLY A 64 3.94 5.72 -1.71
CA GLY A 64 3.28 5.22 -0.50
C GLY A 64 2.72 3.81 -0.66
N SER A 65 2.04 3.53 -1.79
CA SER A 65 1.53 2.20 -2.12
C SER A 65 2.66 1.16 -2.14
N VAL A 66 3.78 1.46 -2.83
CA VAL A 66 4.95 0.57 -2.91
C VAL A 66 5.61 0.42 -1.53
N ALA A 67 5.80 1.52 -0.80
CA ALA A 67 6.41 1.51 0.53
C ALA A 67 5.60 0.67 1.53
N SER A 68 4.28 0.61 1.40
CA SER A 68 3.41 -0.17 2.29
C SER A 68 3.53 -1.69 2.14
N ARG A 69 4.21 -2.17 1.08
CA ARG A 69 4.47 -3.58 0.78
C ARG A 69 5.79 -4.04 1.41
N ASP A 70 5.87 -3.91 2.73
CA ASP A 70 7.07 -4.15 3.55
C ASP A 70 7.15 -5.57 4.14
N GLY A 71 6.20 -6.45 3.83
CA GLY A 71 6.29 -7.87 4.13
C GLY A 71 7.48 -8.55 3.44
N ALA A 72 7.90 -9.72 3.94
CA ALA A 72 8.97 -10.49 3.33
C ALA A 72 8.68 -10.76 1.84
N GLY A 73 9.64 -10.45 0.96
CA GLY A 73 9.47 -10.56 -0.50
C GLY A 73 8.68 -9.41 -1.15
N GLY A 74 8.22 -8.42 -0.37
CA GLY A 74 7.46 -7.28 -0.87
C GLY A 74 8.28 -6.31 -1.72
N THR A 75 7.57 -5.34 -2.31
CA THR A 75 8.13 -4.36 -3.25
C THR A 75 8.66 -3.09 -2.59
N ALA A 76 8.50 -2.93 -1.27
CA ALA A 76 9.08 -1.80 -0.55
C ALA A 76 10.60 -1.76 -0.73
N SER A 77 11.18 -0.57 -0.89
CA SER A 77 12.61 -0.38 -1.18
C SER A 77 13.53 -1.11 -0.18
N VAL A 78 13.16 -1.13 1.10
CA VAL A 78 13.89 -1.87 2.15
C VAL A 78 13.91 -3.37 1.87
N ARG A 79 12.78 -3.95 1.43
CA ARG A 79 12.67 -5.38 1.09
C ARG A 79 13.42 -5.73 -0.19
N VAL A 80 13.40 -4.84 -1.18
CA VAL A 80 14.17 -5.02 -2.42
C VAL A 80 15.69 -4.95 -2.14
N ALA A 81 16.13 -4.05 -1.26
CA ALA A 81 17.54 -3.97 -0.86
C ALA A 81 18.01 -5.25 -0.14
N GLU A 82 17.18 -5.81 0.73
CA GLU A 82 17.44 -7.11 1.38
C GLU A 82 17.53 -8.25 0.36
N GLN A 83 16.53 -8.36 -0.53
CA GLN A 83 16.51 -9.38 -1.58
C GLN A 83 17.73 -9.29 -2.50
N ARG A 84 18.14 -8.07 -2.86
CA ARG A 84 19.35 -7.83 -3.65
C ARG A 84 20.60 -8.32 -2.93
N THR A 85 20.73 -8.03 -1.64
CA THR A 85 21.88 -8.43 -0.83
C THR A 85 21.99 -9.95 -0.76
N GLU A 86 20.87 -10.62 -0.49
CA GLU A 86 20.78 -12.08 -0.44
C GLU A 86 21.11 -12.72 -1.80
N LEU A 87 20.58 -12.17 -2.90
CA LEU A 87 20.87 -12.65 -4.26
C LEU A 87 22.36 -12.57 -4.57
N VAL A 88 23.00 -11.44 -4.24
CA VAL A 88 24.43 -11.24 -4.47
C VAL A 88 25.25 -12.28 -3.69
N ALA A 89 24.94 -12.50 -2.41
CA ALA A 89 25.63 -13.48 -1.59
C ALA A 89 25.49 -14.91 -2.18
N ARG A 90 24.28 -15.30 -2.61
CA ARG A 90 24.03 -16.60 -3.23
C ARG A 90 24.77 -16.76 -4.55
N ALA A 91 24.78 -15.72 -5.40
CA ALA A 91 25.47 -15.75 -6.67
C ALA A 91 26.99 -15.90 -6.49
N GLN A 92 27.57 -15.20 -5.51
CA GLN A 92 29.00 -15.32 -5.17
C GLN A 92 29.33 -16.73 -4.64
N ALA A 93 28.51 -17.28 -3.75
CA ALA A 93 28.69 -18.64 -3.25
C ALA A 93 28.61 -19.69 -4.37
N ALA A 94 27.67 -19.52 -5.31
CA ALA A 94 27.54 -20.40 -6.47
C ALA A 94 28.73 -20.29 -7.42
N ALA A 95 29.21 -19.07 -7.71
CA ALA A 95 30.40 -18.85 -8.52
C ALA A 95 31.64 -19.52 -7.91
N HIS A 96 31.83 -19.34 -6.60
CA HIS A 96 32.93 -19.99 -5.87
C HIS A 96 32.85 -21.52 -5.94
N ALA A 97 31.67 -22.11 -5.75
CA ALA A 97 31.47 -23.55 -5.86
C ALA A 97 31.74 -24.10 -7.27
N LEU A 98 31.60 -23.28 -8.30
CA LEU A 98 31.87 -23.62 -9.70
C LEU A 98 33.31 -23.32 -10.14
N GLY A 99 34.15 -22.76 -9.26
CA GLY A 99 35.54 -22.41 -9.58
C GLY A 99 35.70 -21.24 -10.55
N MET A 100 34.70 -20.37 -10.66
CA MET A 100 34.78 -19.07 -11.36
C MET A 100 35.20 -17.97 -10.39
#